data_AF-A0A8C7EJS0-F1
#
_entry.id   AF-A0A8C7EJS0-F1
#
_cell.length_a   1.000
_cell.length_b   1.000
_cell.length_c   1.000
_cell.angle_alpha   90.00
_cell.angle_beta   90.00
_cell.angle_gamma   90.00
#
_symmetry.space_group_name_H-M   'P 1'
#
loop_
_entity.id
_entity.type
_entity.pdbx_description
1 polymer ?
#
loop_
_entity_poly.entity_id
_entity_poly.type
_entity_poly.pdbx_seq_one_letter_code
_entity_poly.pdbx_strand_id
1 'polypeptide(L)'
;MTSPLCWAASSSIPPSQDQVSTSRKVQGSQTKAQHSHSQVKGVPQAWLPLHSKAGSLHVLRGKSAVHTQVAELQRKIQLLEGDRKAFYESTQWNIKKNQETINQLQEETRVLQVQLADLLQAVEHLDHRLSEKVKQLNALRHQLGVRQKWLEELQLRHSLRQLEMAEAQNSNTEVAKEESLHLENRLDLMEAEVVRAKRELEELQVVNQEAINARDIAKNQLQYLEETVFRERKKRERYITECKKRAEDRKLQNERMERKTQREHVLLQSEDSTQDSLRAKEEELRQRWSMYQTEMLFGKVKDATGVAETHAVVRRFLAQGDTFTHLETLKSENEQSLVRLKQEKQRLQRELEDLKYSGETTIVSQQKLQAELQERLKAEEQRRTEAQDELERAMWAVQTIKEGLEHLAGKMNHVTLVEGPFAGKELDPQAGNYLPDLLGVVEEKLLKLQAQLESHDVPEMLRHLTDQEFYSTLEGKLPLYNTRITLPLASLKDKFFDEEESEEEDNDVVSRAELKIRSQKLIESRSKKRNRSKKT
;
A
#
# COMPACT_ATOMS: atom_id res chain seq x y z
N MET A 1 49.72 7.79 1.75
CA MET A 1 49.84 7.10 0.45
C MET A 1 48.44 6.97 -0.13
N THR A 2 48.12 7.37 -1.36
CA THR A 2 48.94 8.08 -2.39
C THR A 2 47.99 8.81 -3.35
N SER A 3 48.45 9.86 -4.04
CA SER A 3 47.63 10.68 -4.95
C SER A 3 47.28 9.98 -6.29
N PRO A 4 46.27 10.46 -7.05
CA PRO A 4 45.73 9.80 -8.23
C PRO A 4 46.56 10.01 -9.52
N LEU A 5 46.20 9.31 -10.59
CA LEU A 5 46.73 9.49 -11.94
C LEU A 5 45.64 9.50 -13.01
N CYS A 6 45.77 10.41 -13.98
CA CYS A 6 44.95 10.49 -15.19
C CYS A 6 45.78 10.10 -16.42
N TRP A 7 45.22 9.29 -17.32
CA TRP A 7 45.57 9.18 -18.74
C TRP A 7 44.27 8.85 -19.50
N ALA A 8 43.83 9.41 -20.65
CA ALA A 8 44.40 10.20 -21.77
C ALA A 8 44.56 9.40 -23.09
N ALA A 9 44.29 10.07 -24.23
CA ALA A 9 44.38 9.62 -25.64
C ALA A 9 43.28 8.62 -26.14
N SER A 10 42.81 8.64 -27.40
CA SER A 10 43.02 9.59 -28.53
C SER A 10 42.03 9.39 -29.71
N SER A 11 42.06 10.32 -30.70
CA SER A 11 41.51 10.26 -32.09
C SER A 11 39.97 10.27 -32.32
N SER A 12 39.40 10.89 -33.37
CA SER A 12 39.91 11.92 -34.33
C SER A 12 38.79 12.59 -35.19
N ILE A 13 38.63 13.92 -35.08
CA ILE A 13 38.84 14.97 -36.14
C ILE A 13 38.60 14.60 -37.64
N PRO A 14 38.04 15.47 -38.53
CA PRO A 14 37.16 16.68 -38.40
C PRO A 14 36.14 16.77 -39.60
N PRO A 15 35.79 17.90 -40.29
CA PRO A 15 35.76 19.35 -39.99
C PRO A 15 34.42 20.07 -40.34
N SER A 16 34.47 21.42 -40.29
CA SER A 16 33.52 22.45 -40.80
C SER A 16 32.46 22.93 -39.79
N GLN A 17 32.22 24.24 -39.62
CA GLN A 17 32.80 25.44 -40.25
C GLN A 17 32.87 26.59 -39.23
N ASP A 18 33.89 27.45 -39.33
CA ASP A 18 34.22 28.45 -38.30
C ASP A 18 33.55 29.83 -38.51
N GLN A 19 33.58 30.68 -37.48
CA GLN A 19 32.99 32.02 -37.44
C GLN A 19 33.91 33.11 -38.04
N VAL A 20 33.38 34.33 -38.22
CA VAL A 20 33.82 35.59 -37.56
C VAL A 20 33.43 36.82 -38.41
N SER A 21 32.99 37.88 -37.74
CA SER A 21 32.63 39.19 -38.31
C SER A 21 33.84 40.11 -38.54
N THR A 22 33.80 41.00 -39.54
CA THR A 22 33.98 42.49 -39.41
C THR A 22 34.59 43.22 -40.64
N SER A 23 34.10 44.45 -40.88
CA SER A 23 34.80 45.68 -41.33
C SER A 23 35.35 45.89 -42.78
N ARG A 24 34.83 46.99 -43.39
CA ARG A 24 35.51 48.06 -44.18
C ARG A 24 36.28 47.78 -45.51
N LYS A 25 35.69 48.34 -46.57
CA LYS A 25 36.25 49.31 -47.57
C LYS A 25 37.35 48.92 -48.60
N VAL A 26 36.98 49.19 -49.87
CA VAL A 26 37.70 50.03 -50.89
C VAL A 26 38.55 49.40 -52.02
N GLN A 27 38.15 49.78 -53.26
CA GLN A 27 38.85 49.91 -54.56
C GLN A 27 39.44 48.71 -55.35
N GLY A 28 39.00 48.64 -56.63
CA GLY A 28 39.76 48.15 -57.80
C GLY A 28 39.49 46.69 -58.25
N SER A 29 39.58 46.32 -59.54
CA SER A 29 39.55 47.11 -60.79
C SER A 29 39.45 46.23 -62.06
N GLN A 30 38.66 46.68 -63.05
CA GLN A 30 38.83 46.51 -64.52
C GLN A 30 38.64 45.16 -65.30
N THR A 31 37.88 45.29 -66.40
CA THR A 31 38.03 44.69 -67.76
C THR A 31 37.76 43.21 -68.07
N LYS A 32 36.67 42.96 -68.83
CA LYS A 32 36.62 42.64 -70.29
C LYS A 32 35.16 42.34 -70.72
N ALA A 33 34.70 42.34 -71.99
CA ALA A 33 34.93 43.12 -73.22
C ALA A 33 34.65 42.27 -74.49
N GLN A 34 33.49 42.46 -75.15
CA GLN A 34 33.15 42.18 -76.57
C GLN A 34 32.09 43.24 -76.99
N HIS A 35 32.06 43.93 -78.14
CA HIS A 35 32.09 43.56 -79.58
C HIS A 35 30.87 42.71 -80.04
N SER A 36 30.20 42.92 -81.19
CA SER A 36 30.17 44.00 -82.24
C SER A 36 28.96 43.72 -83.22
N HIS A 37 28.68 44.34 -84.40
CA HIS A 37 29.36 45.32 -85.29
C HIS A 37 28.38 45.93 -86.36
N SER A 38 28.28 47.25 -86.53
CA SER A 38 27.78 47.94 -87.77
C SER A 38 28.08 49.46 -87.70
N GLN A 39 28.66 50.22 -88.65
CA GLN A 39 28.76 50.24 -90.13
C GLN A 39 27.49 50.68 -90.90
N VAL A 40 27.56 51.56 -91.91
CA VAL A 40 28.66 52.46 -92.38
C VAL A 40 28.15 53.55 -93.36
N LYS A 41 29.00 54.57 -93.64
CA LYS A 41 28.90 55.68 -94.65
C LYS A 41 28.04 56.89 -94.23
N GLY A 42 28.29 58.09 -94.78
CA GLY A 42 29.32 58.46 -95.77
C GLY A 42 29.68 59.95 -95.83
N VAL A 43 30.91 60.23 -96.26
CA VAL A 43 31.62 61.52 -96.39
C VAL A 43 32.23 61.50 -97.81
N PRO A 44 32.33 62.60 -98.60
CA PRO A 44 33.62 63.32 -98.66
C PRO A 44 33.69 64.79 -99.19
N GLN A 45 34.73 65.52 -98.76
CA GLN A 45 35.64 66.38 -99.59
C GLN A 45 35.06 67.64 -100.31
N ALA A 46 35.86 68.59 -100.86
CA ALA A 46 37.30 68.88 -100.77
C ALA A 46 37.65 70.35 -101.16
N TRP A 47 38.66 70.91 -100.47
CA TRP A 47 39.76 71.77 -100.97
C TRP A 47 39.51 73.13 -101.70
N LEU A 48 40.53 73.99 -101.54
CA LEU A 48 40.83 75.30 -102.17
C LEU A 48 41.96 75.10 -103.23
N PRO A 49 42.60 76.13 -103.88
CA PRO A 49 42.26 77.54 -104.19
C PRO A 49 42.65 77.97 -105.67
N LEU A 50 42.78 79.29 -105.93
CA LEU A 50 43.74 80.00 -106.84
C LEU A 50 43.35 80.49 -108.27
N HIS A 51 43.43 81.84 -108.40
CA HIS A 51 44.21 82.64 -109.39
C HIS A 51 43.65 83.16 -110.75
N SER A 52 44.29 84.29 -111.13
CA SER A 52 44.42 84.96 -112.45
C SER A 52 43.25 85.77 -113.04
N LYS A 53 43.46 86.84 -113.85
CA LYS A 53 44.22 88.12 -113.69
C LYS A 53 44.31 88.83 -115.08
N ALA A 54 44.15 90.16 -115.11
CA ALA A 54 44.13 91.04 -116.31
C ALA A 54 42.91 90.83 -117.25
N GLY A 55 42.50 91.80 -118.09
CA GLY A 55 42.89 93.23 -118.15
C GLY A 55 42.32 93.98 -119.38
N SER A 56 42.29 95.32 -119.29
CA SER A 56 42.09 96.31 -120.38
C SER A 56 40.71 96.56 -121.05
N LEU A 57 40.29 97.84 -120.92
CA LEU A 57 39.78 98.76 -121.96
C LEU A 57 38.27 98.95 -122.28
N HIS A 58 37.97 100.26 -122.42
CA HIS A 58 36.90 100.99 -123.11
C HIS A 58 35.40 100.92 -122.68
N VAL A 59 35.00 102.06 -122.07
CA VAL A 59 33.88 102.96 -122.49
C VAL A 59 32.42 102.64 -122.06
N LEU A 60 31.90 103.56 -121.23
CA LEU A 60 30.50 104.03 -121.09
C LEU A 60 29.33 103.03 -121.28
N ARG A 61 28.51 102.84 -120.22
CA ARG A 61 27.17 103.49 -120.06
C ARG A 61 26.30 102.89 -118.94
N GLY A 62 26.08 103.65 -117.86
CA GLY A 62 24.74 103.83 -117.25
C GLY A 62 24.14 102.78 -116.29
N LYS A 63 24.26 103.07 -114.98
CA LYS A 63 23.19 102.97 -113.95
C LYS A 63 22.58 101.61 -113.53
N SER A 64 22.73 100.49 -114.24
CA SER A 64 22.05 99.22 -113.87
C SER A 64 22.69 98.42 -112.72
N ALA A 65 24.03 98.40 -112.63
CA ALA A 65 24.76 97.46 -111.76
C ALA A 65 24.58 97.66 -110.25
N VAL A 66 24.24 98.87 -109.79
CA VAL A 66 24.08 99.16 -108.35
C VAL A 66 22.74 98.60 -107.83
N HIS A 67 21.66 98.71 -108.62
CA HIS A 67 20.35 98.17 -108.21
C HIS A 67 20.34 96.65 -108.14
N THR A 68 21.08 95.96 -109.01
CA THR A 68 21.21 94.49 -108.95
C THR A 68 21.97 94.06 -107.69
N GLN A 69 23.09 94.70 -107.35
CA GLN A 69 23.84 94.39 -106.13
C GLN A 69 23.05 94.71 -104.85
N VAL A 70 22.29 95.82 -104.83
CA VAL A 70 21.40 96.15 -103.71
C VAL A 70 20.27 95.12 -103.58
N ALA A 71 19.66 94.68 -104.68
CA ALA A 71 18.62 93.65 -104.66
C ALA A 71 19.17 92.27 -104.23
N GLU A 72 20.41 91.92 -104.62
CA GLU A 72 21.08 90.71 -104.14
C GLU A 72 21.41 90.77 -102.64
N LEU A 73 21.89 91.91 -102.14
CA LEU A 73 22.11 92.12 -100.72
C LEU A 73 20.79 92.10 -99.93
N GLN A 74 19.72 92.69 -100.45
CA GLN A 74 18.38 92.64 -99.84
C GLN A 74 17.83 91.20 -99.80
N ARG A 75 17.96 90.42 -100.88
CA ARG A 75 17.62 88.98 -100.88
C ARG A 75 18.48 88.19 -99.91
N LYS A 76 19.78 88.50 -99.79
CA LYS A 76 20.69 87.83 -98.88
C LYS A 76 20.39 88.17 -97.41
N ILE A 77 19.97 89.41 -97.13
CA ILE A 77 19.44 89.79 -95.81
C ILE A 77 18.14 89.04 -95.53
N GLN A 78 17.17 89.05 -96.46
CA GLN A 78 15.90 88.30 -96.29
C GLN A 78 16.11 86.80 -96.11
N LEU A 79 17.08 86.20 -96.81
CA LEU A 79 17.49 84.80 -96.59
C LEU A 79 18.10 84.61 -95.20
N LEU A 80 19.07 85.43 -94.79
CA LEU A 80 19.67 85.34 -93.45
C LEU A 80 18.67 85.63 -92.32
N GLU A 81 17.65 86.46 -92.57
CA GLU A 81 16.56 86.72 -91.63
C GLU A 81 15.54 85.58 -91.60
N GLY A 82 15.24 84.96 -92.74
CA GLY A 82 14.45 83.74 -92.86
C GLY A 82 15.13 82.54 -92.19
N ASP A 83 16.42 82.34 -92.45
CA ASP A 83 17.28 81.35 -91.79
C ASP A 83 17.32 81.61 -90.28
N ARG A 84 17.63 82.84 -89.84
CA ARG A 84 17.61 83.22 -88.41
C ARG A 84 16.26 82.93 -87.77
N LYS A 85 15.16 83.22 -88.47
CA LYS A 85 13.80 82.92 -87.99
C LYS A 85 13.55 81.41 -87.92
N ALA A 86 13.90 80.64 -88.94
CA ALA A 86 13.76 79.18 -88.96
C ALA A 86 14.64 78.50 -87.90
N PHE A 87 15.86 78.98 -87.67
CA PHE A 87 16.72 78.54 -86.57
C PHE A 87 16.12 78.90 -85.20
N TYR A 88 15.51 80.08 -85.04
CA TYR A 88 14.83 80.46 -83.80
C TYR A 88 13.56 79.61 -83.57
N GLU A 89 12.73 79.41 -84.59
CA GLU A 89 11.51 78.59 -84.50
C GLU A 89 11.86 77.11 -84.27
N SER A 90 12.91 76.58 -84.92
CA SER A 90 13.44 75.24 -84.69
C SER A 90 14.04 75.08 -83.29
N THR A 91 14.81 76.05 -82.79
CA THR A 91 15.34 75.99 -81.41
C THR A 91 14.23 76.13 -80.36
N GLN A 92 13.24 77.00 -80.56
CA GLN A 92 12.05 77.08 -79.69
C GLN A 92 11.22 75.80 -79.72
N TRP A 93 11.04 75.15 -80.87
CA TRP A 93 10.36 73.86 -80.98
C TRP A 93 11.14 72.75 -80.27
N ASN A 94 12.47 72.68 -80.46
CA ASN A 94 13.32 71.74 -79.75
C ASN A 94 13.33 71.99 -78.23
N ILE A 95 13.30 73.24 -77.77
CA ILE A 95 13.18 73.58 -76.34
C ILE A 95 11.84 73.10 -75.78
N LYS A 96 10.72 73.32 -76.48
CA LYS A 96 9.40 72.81 -76.07
C LYS A 96 9.37 71.29 -76.00
N LYS A 97 9.83 70.61 -77.05
CA LYS A 97 9.91 69.15 -77.10
C LYS A 97 10.81 68.58 -75.99
N ASN A 98 11.95 69.22 -75.73
CA ASN A 98 12.83 68.81 -74.63
C ASN A 98 12.14 69.02 -73.27
N GLN A 99 11.44 70.14 -73.06
CA GLN A 99 10.66 70.38 -71.85
C GLN A 99 9.54 69.36 -71.68
N GLU A 100 8.82 68.98 -72.75
CA GLU A 100 7.82 67.92 -72.74
C GLU A 100 8.44 66.57 -72.32
N THR A 101 9.61 66.20 -72.86
CA THR A 101 10.31 64.97 -72.44
C THR A 101 10.85 65.04 -71.00
N ILE A 102 11.28 66.21 -70.52
CA ILE A 102 11.71 66.41 -69.13
C ILE A 102 10.51 66.25 -68.19
N ASN A 103 9.36 66.83 -68.53
CA ASN A 103 8.14 66.70 -67.75
C ASN A 103 7.64 65.23 -67.71
N GLN A 104 7.73 64.50 -68.82
CA GLN A 104 7.41 63.07 -68.89
C GLN A 104 8.34 62.25 -67.97
N LEU A 105 9.66 62.42 -68.10
CA LEU A 105 10.64 61.73 -67.25
C LEU A 105 10.49 62.11 -65.77
N GLN A 106 10.05 63.33 -65.45
CA GLN A 106 9.76 63.76 -64.08
C GLN A 106 8.53 63.06 -63.50
N GLU A 107 7.42 62.94 -64.25
CA GLU A 107 6.25 62.20 -63.76
C GLU A 107 6.51 60.69 -63.72
N GLU A 108 7.25 60.12 -64.68
CA GLU A 108 7.73 58.73 -64.60
C GLU A 108 8.59 58.49 -63.34
N THR A 109 9.54 59.38 -63.07
CA THR A 109 10.37 59.32 -61.84
C THR A 109 9.51 59.43 -60.58
N ARG A 110 8.49 60.31 -60.59
CA ARG A 110 7.56 60.50 -59.47
C ARG A 110 6.68 59.28 -59.23
N VAL A 111 6.16 58.66 -60.30
CA VAL A 111 5.39 57.41 -60.23
C VAL A 111 6.26 56.26 -59.71
N LEU A 112 7.50 56.14 -60.20
CA LEU A 112 8.46 55.13 -59.71
C LEU A 112 8.84 55.34 -58.24
N GLN A 113 8.93 56.60 -57.77
CA GLN A 113 9.16 56.90 -56.35
C GLN A 113 7.98 56.48 -55.47
N VAL A 114 6.74 56.68 -55.91
CA VAL A 114 5.53 56.20 -55.20
C VAL A 114 5.50 54.67 -55.19
N GLN A 115 5.69 54.02 -56.33
CA GLN A 115 5.72 52.55 -56.42
C GLN A 115 6.82 51.94 -55.53
N LEU A 116 7.99 52.58 -55.43
CA LEU A 116 9.06 52.15 -54.53
C LEU A 116 8.66 52.30 -53.06
N ALA A 117 7.97 53.37 -52.68
CA ALA A 117 7.46 53.56 -51.32
C ALA A 117 6.37 52.53 -50.96
N ASP A 118 5.44 52.25 -51.86
CA ASP A 118 4.40 51.23 -51.69
C ASP A 118 5.02 49.83 -51.51
N LEU A 119 6.05 49.50 -52.31
CA LEU A 119 6.78 48.24 -52.20
C LEU A 119 7.59 48.14 -50.90
N LEU A 120 8.17 49.24 -50.40
CA LEU A 120 8.87 49.27 -49.11
C LEU A 120 7.89 49.03 -47.95
N GLN A 121 6.72 49.68 -47.94
CA GLN A 121 5.67 49.42 -46.94
C GLN A 121 5.16 47.97 -47.00
N ALA A 122 5.01 47.40 -48.21
CA ALA A 122 4.64 46.00 -48.38
C ALA A 122 5.71 45.05 -47.79
N VAL A 123 6.99 45.35 -47.94
CA VAL A 123 8.09 44.59 -47.31
C VAL A 123 8.06 44.72 -45.79
N GLU A 124 7.90 45.93 -45.24
CA GLU A 124 7.79 46.14 -43.78
C GLU A 124 6.60 45.37 -43.17
N HIS A 125 5.46 45.35 -43.85
CA HIS A 125 4.30 44.55 -43.45
C HIS A 125 4.56 43.04 -43.53
N LEU A 126 5.34 42.57 -44.51
CA LEU A 126 5.72 41.16 -44.61
C LEU A 126 6.72 40.77 -43.52
N ASP A 127 7.73 41.59 -43.23
CA ASP A 127 8.69 41.38 -42.15
C ASP A 127 8.01 41.37 -40.76
N HIS A 128 7.03 42.26 -40.54
CA HIS A 128 6.24 42.23 -39.31
C HIS A 128 5.42 40.93 -39.19
N ARG A 129 4.77 40.48 -40.27
CA ARG A 129 4.04 39.20 -40.31
C ARG A 129 4.96 37.98 -40.12
N LEU A 130 6.18 38.02 -40.67
CA LEU A 130 7.20 36.99 -40.47
C LEU A 130 7.68 36.97 -39.02
N SER A 131 7.93 38.13 -38.42
CA SER A 131 8.30 38.27 -37.00
C SER A 131 7.24 37.67 -36.08
N GLU A 132 5.95 37.96 -36.30
CA GLU A 132 4.86 37.33 -35.55
C GLU A 132 4.78 35.82 -35.76
N LYS A 133 5.03 35.32 -36.98
CA LYS A 133 5.08 33.87 -37.23
C LYS A 133 6.29 33.19 -36.56
N VAL A 134 7.44 33.85 -36.49
CA VAL A 134 8.62 33.37 -35.75
C VAL A 134 8.35 33.36 -34.24
N LYS A 135 7.68 34.38 -33.68
CA LYS A 135 7.22 34.38 -32.28
C LYS A 135 6.28 33.21 -31.99
N GLN A 136 5.28 32.98 -32.86
CA GLN A 136 4.34 31.86 -32.74
C GLN A 136 5.05 30.50 -32.80
N LEU A 137 5.98 30.31 -33.74
CA LEU A 137 6.78 29.08 -33.85
C LEU A 137 7.67 28.85 -32.62
N ASN A 138 8.31 29.89 -32.09
CA ASN A 138 9.14 29.79 -30.88
C ASN A 138 8.30 29.46 -29.63
N ALA A 139 7.10 30.05 -29.50
CA ALA A 139 6.17 29.72 -28.42
C ALA A 139 5.70 28.24 -28.50
N LEU A 140 5.35 27.76 -29.69
CA LEU A 140 5.00 26.34 -29.91
C LEU A 140 6.18 25.41 -29.65
N ARG A 141 7.40 25.76 -30.09
CA ARG A 141 8.62 24.99 -29.81
C ARG A 141 8.92 24.91 -28.31
N HIS A 142 8.70 25.98 -27.55
CA HIS A 142 8.80 25.97 -26.10
C HIS A 142 7.75 25.05 -25.46
N GLN A 143 6.47 25.14 -25.88
CA GLN A 143 5.42 24.24 -25.40
C GLN A 143 5.71 22.76 -25.68
N LEU A 144 6.25 22.44 -26.87
CA LEU A 144 6.68 21.08 -27.20
C LEU A 144 7.82 20.61 -26.31
N GLY A 145 8.84 21.47 -26.07
CA GLY A 145 9.93 21.15 -25.14
C GLY A 145 9.49 20.93 -23.69
N VAL A 146 8.47 21.66 -23.22
CA VAL A 146 7.85 21.44 -21.90
C VAL A 146 7.06 20.13 -21.86
N ARG A 147 6.24 19.86 -22.87
CA ARG A 147 5.47 18.59 -22.98
C ARG A 147 6.40 17.37 -23.07
N GLN A 148 7.49 17.46 -23.83
CA GLN A 148 8.49 16.40 -23.96
C GLN A 148 9.12 16.04 -22.61
N LYS A 149 9.61 17.05 -21.87
CA LYS A 149 10.16 16.85 -20.51
C LYS A 149 9.15 16.26 -19.54
N TRP A 150 7.87 16.64 -19.65
CA TRP A 150 6.81 16.11 -18.80
C TRP A 150 6.47 14.64 -19.12
N LEU A 151 6.55 14.24 -20.40
CA LEU A 151 6.45 12.84 -20.82
C LEU A 151 7.64 12.01 -20.33
N GLU A 152 8.86 12.53 -20.44
CA GLU A 152 10.09 11.88 -19.93
C GLU A 152 10.02 11.68 -18.40
N GLU A 153 9.64 12.71 -17.66
CA GLU A 153 9.40 12.66 -16.20
C GLU A 153 8.32 11.63 -15.83
N LEU A 154 7.20 11.59 -16.58
CA LEU A 154 6.12 10.63 -16.34
C LEU A 154 6.55 9.18 -16.64
N GLN A 155 7.35 8.97 -17.68
CA GLN A 155 7.94 7.66 -18.02
C GLN A 155 8.92 7.20 -16.92
N LEU A 156 9.78 8.09 -16.42
CA LEU A 156 10.70 7.79 -15.31
C LEU A 156 9.96 7.46 -14.01
N ARG A 157 8.88 8.19 -13.68
CA ARG A 157 8.01 7.86 -12.54
C ARG A 157 7.32 6.51 -12.71
N HIS A 158 6.91 6.17 -13.93
CA HIS A 158 6.28 4.87 -14.20
C HIS A 158 7.28 3.71 -14.07
N SER A 159 8.50 3.84 -14.62
CA SER A 159 9.53 2.80 -14.48
C SER A 159 10.04 2.66 -13.05
N LEU A 160 10.22 3.76 -12.31
CA LEU A 160 10.54 3.71 -10.89
C LEU A 160 9.45 2.96 -10.10
N ARG A 161 8.16 3.29 -10.32
CA ARG A 161 7.05 2.61 -9.65
C ARG A 161 6.91 1.13 -10.04
N GLN A 162 7.29 0.74 -11.26
CA GLN A 162 7.39 -0.68 -11.62
C GLN A 162 8.48 -1.40 -10.82
N LEU A 163 9.65 -0.77 -10.65
CA LEU A 163 10.75 -1.31 -9.84
C LEU A 163 10.38 -1.41 -8.35
N GLU A 164 9.81 -0.34 -7.76
CA GLU A 164 9.30 -0.33 -6.38
C GLU A 164 8.32 -1.49 -6.13
N MET A 165 7.38 -1.72 -7.06
CA MET A 165 6.41 -2.81 -6.95
C MET A 165 7.05 -4.20 -7.12
N ALA A 166 8.09 -4.33 -7.96
CA ALA A 166 8.82 -5.58 -8.14
C ALA A 166 9.72 -5.91 -6.92
N GLU A 167 10.38 -4.91 -6.33
CA GLU A 167 11.16 -5.06 -5.09
C GLU A 167 10.25 -5.40 -3.89
N ALA A 168 9.08 -4.76 -3.79
CA ALA A 168 8.06 -5.08 -2.79
C ALA A 168 7.46 -6.48 -3.00
N GLN A 169 7.33 -6.97 -4.23
CA GLN A 169 6.93 -8.35 -4.50
C GLN A 169 8.03 -9.34 -4.11
N ASN A 170 9.28 -9.09 -4.53
CA ASN A 170 10.41 -9.96 -4.23
C ASN A 170 10.60 -10.13 -2.72
N SER A 171 10.70 -9.04 -1.97
CA SER A 171 10.87 -9.04 -0.51
C SER A 171 9.72 -9.78 0.21
N ASN A 172 8.46 -9.55 -0.18
CA ASN A 172 7.33 -10.31 0.36
C ASN A 172 7.44 -11.82 0.06
N THR A 173 7.94 -12.22 -1.13
CA THR A 173 8.18 -13.65 -1.41
C THR A 173 9.41 -14.21 -0.71
N GLU A 174 10.37 -13.39 -0.28
CA GLU A 174 11.52 -13.84 0.52
C GLU A 174 11.10 -14.06 1.97
N VAL A 175 10.44 -13.08 2.59
CA VAL A 175 9.86 -13.23 3.94
C VAL A 175 8.92 -14.43 4.02
N ALA A 176 8.03 -14.63 3.03
CA ALA A 176 7.13 -15.79 3.02
C ALA A 176 7.86 -17.14 2.90
N LYS A 177 9.05 -17.20 2.26
CA LYS A 177 9.90 -18.41 2.22
C LYS A 177 10.60 -18.63 3.56
N GLU A 178 11.13 -17.57 4.17
CA GLU A 178 11.78 -17.63 5.48
C GLU A 178 10.79 -18.05 6.58
N GLU A 179 9.57 -17.50 6.58
CA GLU A 179 8.48 -17.92 7.47
C GLU A 179 8.09 -19.38 7.24
N SER A 180 7.96 -19.83 5.98
CA SER A 180 7.67 -21.22 5.65
C SER A 180 8.75 -22.18 6.18
N LEU A 181 10.03 -21.86 5.97
CA LEU A 181 11.15 -22.65 6.46
C LEU A 181 11.22 -22.67 8.00
N HIS A 182 10.95 -21.53 8.65
CA HIS A 182 10.89 -21.47 10.12
C HIS A 182 9.73 -22.30 10.69
N LEU A 183 8.57 -22.31 10.01
CA LEU A 183 7.43 -23.13 10.40
C LEU A 183 7.72 -24.63 10.21
N GLU A 184 8.36 -25.02 9.11
CA GLU A 184 8.80 -26.39 8.82
C GLU A 184 9.80 -26.90 9.87
N ASN A 185 10.88 -26.14 10.14
CA ASN A 185 11.84 -26.47 11.20
C ASN A 185 11.19 -26.58 12.60
N ARG A 186 10.16 -25.76 12.89
CA ARG A 186 9.43 -25.85 14.16
C ARG A 186 8.54 -27.09 14.24
N LEU A 187 7.95 -27.54 13.12
CA LEU A 187 7.20 -28.79 13.05
C LEU A 187 8.14 -29.98 13.28
N ASP A 188 9.28 -30.05 12.60
CA ASP A 188 10.29 -31.11 12.79
C ASP A 188 10.73 -31.25 14.26
N LEU A 189 10.97 -30.13 14.94
CA LEU A 189 11.32 -30.11 16.36
C LEU A 189 10.18 -30.66 17.24
N MET A 190 8.93 -30.24 17.00
CA MET A 190 7.76 -30.73 17.73
C MET A 190 7.48 -32.22 17.46
N GLU A 191 7.67 -32.70 16.22
CA GLU A 191 7.56 -34.13 15.90
C GLU A 191 8.65 -34.95 16.58
N ALA A 192 9.90 -34.45 16.61
CA ALA A 192 10.99 -35.08 17.35
C ALA A 192 10.77 -35.11 18.87
N GLU A 193 10.08 -34.11 19.46
CA GLU A 193 9.62 -34.14 20.85
C GLU A 193 8.51 -35.17 21.09
N VAL A 194 7.50 -35.21 20.22
CA VAL A 194 6.42 -36.21 20.29
C VAL A 194 6.95 -37.64 20.13
N VAL A 195 7.95 -37.86 19.27
CA VAL A 195 8.60 -39.18 19.09
C VAL A 195 9.46 -39.57 20.31
N ARG A 196 10.13 -38.61 20.97
CA ARG A 196 10.86 -38.87 22.23
C ARG A 196 9.90 -39.24 23.35
N ALA A 197 8.88 -38.41 23.60
CA ALA A 197 7.89 -38.64 24.65
C ALA A 197 7.11 -39.97 24.48
N LYS A 198 6.89 -40.43 23.24
CA LYS A 198 6.32 -41.77 22.97
C LYS A 198 7.25 -42.91 23.41
N ARG A 199 8.54 -42.84 23.09
CA ARG A 199 9.53 -43.84 23.52
C ARG A 199 9.70 -43.87 25.03
N GLU A 200 9.81 -42.71 25.66
CA GLU A 200 9.86 -42.57 27.13
C GLU A 200 8.62 -43.20 27.80
N LEU A 201 7.44 -43.03 27.21
CA LEU A 201 6.20 -43.67 27.68
C LEU A 201 6.21 -45.19 27.47
N GLU A 202 6.73 -45.69 26.35
CA GLU A 202 6.88 -47.13 26.07
C GLU A 202 7.88 -47.78 27.06
N GLU A 203 9.03 -47.14 27.32
CA GLU A 203 10.02 -47.57 28.32
C GLU A 203 9.42 -47.61 29.74
N LEU A 204 8.70 -46.56 30.14
CA LEU A 204 8.00 -46.51 31.43
C LEU A 204 6.89 -47.56 31.55
N GLN A 205 6.21 -47.93 30.46
CA GLN A 205 5.24 -49.04 30.47
C GLN A 205 5.92 -50.39 30.71
N VAL A 206 7.08 -50.65 30.10
CA VAL A 206 7.87 -51.87 30.36
C VAL A 206 8.30 -51.93 31.82
N VAL A 207 8.91 -50.86 32.36
CA VAL A 207 9.36 -50.79 33.76
C VAL A 207 8.19 -50.96 34.74
N ASN A 208 7.02 -50.40 34.45
CA ASN A 208 5.82 -50.60 35.26
C ASN A 208 5.32 -52.05 35.22
N GLN A 209 5.35 -52.71 34.05
CA GLN A 209 4.98 -54.11 33.93
C GLN A 209 5.97 -55.03 34.67
N GLU A 210 7.27 -54.73 34.62
CA GLU A 210 8.29 -55.41 35.42
C GLU A 210 8.06 -55.24 36.93
N ALA A 211 7.73 -54.02 37.39
CA ALA A 211 7.41 -53.75 38.79
C ALA A 211 6.13 -54.48 39.26
N ILE A 212 5.10 -54.57 38.40
CA ILE A 212 3.90 -55.38 38.65
C ILE A 212 4.25 -56.87 38.76
N ASN A 213 5.05 -57.39 37.82
CA ASN A 213 5.49 -58.79 37.83
C ASN A 213 6.30 -59.11 39.10
N ALA A 214 7.25 -58.24 39.48
CA ALA A 214 8.07 -58.39 40.68
C ALA A 214 7.23 -58.36 41.97
N ARG A 215 6.27 -57.43 42.07
CA ARG A 215 5.30 -57.36 43.18
C ARG A 215 4.52 -58.66 43.32
N ASP A 216 4.01 -59.21 42.22
CA ASP A 216 3.14 -60.38 42.25
C ASP A 216 3.95 -61.68 42.50
N ILE A 217 5.20 -61.76 42.03
CA ILE A 217 6.16 -62.79 42.44
C ILE A 217 6.41 -62.73 43.96
N ALA A 218 6.71 -61.55 44.50
CA ALA A 218 6.97 -61.38 45.94
C ALA A 218 5.73 -61.72 46.80
N LYS A 219 4.53 -61.35 46.33
CA LYS A 219 3.25 -61.71 46.98
C LYS A 219 3.02 -63.22 47.00
N ASN A 220 3.29 -63.91 45.90
CA ASN A 220 3.15 -65.37 45.80
C ASN A 220 4.18 -66.09 46.69
N GLN A 221 5.41 -65.60 46.77
CA GLN A 221 6.44 -66.10 47.69
C GLN A 221 6.04 -65.91 49.15
N LEU A 222 5.51 -64.73 49.51
CA LEU A 222 5.02 -64.45 50.86
C LEU A 222 3.89 -65.41 51.25
N GLN A 223 2.87 -65.59 50.41
CA GLN A 223 1.77 -66.52 50.68
C GLN A 223 2.28 -67.95 50.90
N TYR A 224 3.22 -68.44 50.08
CA TYR A 224 3.79 -69.77 50.25
C TYR A 224 4.53 -69.94 51.59
N LEU A 225 5.26 -68.91 52.02
CA LEU A 225 5.93 -68.88 53.33
C LEU A 225 4.93 -68.81 54.48
N GLU A 226 3.88 -67.99 54.38
CA GLU A 226 2.81 -67.88 55.38
C GLU A 226 2.06 -69.21 55.55
N GLU A 227 1.66 -69.86 54.45
CA GLU A 227 1.05 -71.19 54.49
C GLU A 227 1.98 -72.23 55.13
N THR A 228 3.28 -72.17 54.84
CA THR A 228 4.28 -73.08 55.40
C THR A 228 4.47 -72.86 56.90
N VAL A 229 4.59 -71.62 57.35
CA VAL A 229 4.64 -71.25 58.78
C VAL A 229 3.35 -71.64 59.51
N PHE A 230 2.19 -71.47 58.87
CA PHE A 230 0.90 -71.90 59.43
C PHE A 230 0.80 -73.42 59.56
N ARG A 231 1.21 -74.18 58.53
CA ARG A 231 1.30 -75.65 58.56
C ARG A 231 2.19 -76.12 59.71
N GLU A 232 3.37 -75.53 59.87
CA GLU A 232 4.31 -75.87 60.95
C GLU A 232 3.79 -75.47 62.34
N ARG A 233 3.21 -74.27 62.49
CA ARG A 233 2.54 -73.86 63.74
C ARG A 233 1.46 -74.87 64.14
N LYS A 234 0.62 -75.29 63.19
CA LYS A 234 -0.44 -76.30 63.41
C LYS A 234 0.10 -77.72 63.65
N LYS A 235 1.33 -78.05 63.26
CA LYS A 235 2.02 -79.29 63.70
C LYS A 235 2.52 -79.17 65.15
N ARG A 236 3.22 -78.08 65.47
CA ARG A 236 3.78 -77.80 66.80
C ARG A 236 2.69 -77.71 67.87
N GLU A 237 1.56 -77.08 67.56
CA GLU A 237 0.38 -76.97 68.44
C GLU A 237 -0.24 -78.35 68.76
N ARG A 238 -0.37 -79.23 67.77
CA ARG A 238 -0.79 -80.63 67.99
C ARG A 238 0.19 -81.39 68.89
N TYR A 239 1.49 -81.24 68.66
CA TYR A 239 2.51 -81.85 69.53
C TYR A 239 2.44 -81.30 70.97
N ILE A 240 2.28 -79.99 71.15
CA ILE A 240 2.15 -79.34 72.47
C ILE A 240 0.88 -79.83 73.20
N THR A 241 -0.26 -79.94 72.51
CA THR A 241 -1.50 -80.46 73.14
C THR A 241 -1.37 -81.92 73.54
N GLU A 242 -0.70 -82.75 72.73
CA GLU A 242 -0.41 -84.14 73.06
C GLU A 242 0.57 -84.27 74.24
N CYS A 243 1.62 -83.43 74.30
CA CYS A 243 2.53 -83.35 75.43
C CYS A 243 1.85 -82.86 76.73
N LYS A 244 0.93 -81.88 76.64
CA LYS A 244 0.09 -81.45 77.77
C LYS A 244 -0.76 -82.59 78.29
N LYS A 245 -1.49 -83.30 77.41
CA LYS A 245 -2.27 -84.47 77.80
C LYS A 245 -1.42 -85.53 78.51
N ARG A 246 -0.26 -85.90 77.95
CA ARG A 246 0.68 -86.83 78.61
C ARG A 246 1.22 -86.30 79.96
N ALA A 247 1.28 -84.99 80.17
CA ALA A 247 1.67 -84.40 81.45
C ALA A 247 0.51 -84.41 82.45
N GLU A 248 -0.73 -84.18 81.99
CA GLU A 248 -1.96 -84.26 82.78
C GLU A 248 -2.25 -85.71 83.21
N ASP A 249 -2.12 -86.69 82.30
CA ASP A 249 -2.24 -88.12 82.60
C ASP A 249 -1.23 -88.55 83.68
N ARG A 250 0.04 -88.11 83.57
CA ARG A 250 1.08 -88.36 84.57
C ARG A 250 0.87 -87.57 85.86
N LYS A 251 0.31 -86.36 85.81
CA LYS A 251 -0.08 -85.60 87.00
C LYS A 251 -1.19 -86.33 87.76
N LEU A 252 -2.21 -86.83 87.06
CA LEU A 252 -3.27 -87.66 87.65
C LEU A 252 -2.73 -88.98 88.22
N GLN A 253 -1.69 -89.57 87.62
CA GLN A 253 -1.01 -90.73 88.17
C GLN A 253 -0.18 -90.39 89.42
N ASN A 254 0.62 -89.33 89.40
CA ASN A 254 1.38 -88.87 90.56
C ASN A 254 0.46 -88.44 91.69
N GLU A 255 -0.64 -87.74 91.40
CA GLU A 255 -1.69 -87.39 92.37
C GLU A 255 -2.40 -88.61 92.99
N ARG A 256 -2.34 -89.80 92.36
CA ARG A 256 -2.80 -91.08 92.94
C ARG A 256 -1.73 -91.75 93.81
N MET A 257 -0.47 -91.32 93.68
CA MET A 257 0.68 -91.79 94.45
C MET A 257 0.99 -90.86 95.64
N GLU A 258 0.96 -89.53 95.48
CA GLU A 258 1.09 -88.54 96.56
C GLU A 258 0.00 -88.71 97.62
N ARG A 259 -1.23 -89.05 97.22
CA ARG A 259 -2.31 -89.45 98.14
C ARG A 259 -2.03 -90.76 98.91
N LYS A 260 -0.87 -91.38 98.72
CA LYS A 260 -0.34 -92.53 99.50
C LYS A 260 0.99 -92.25 100.20
N THR A 261 1.67 -91.13 99.92
CA THR A 261 2.98 -90.80 100.50
C THR A 261 3.11 -89.30 100.81
N GLN A 262 2.90 -88.94 102.07
CA GLN A 262 3.20 -87.61 102.62
C GLN A 262 3.71 -87.73 104.06
N ARG A 263 4.99 -87.41 104.30
CA ARG A 263 5.54 -86.81 105.54
C ARG A 263 7.06 -86.57 105.46
N GLU A 264 7.51 -85.71 106.38
CA GLU A 264 8.88 -85.29 106.71
C GLU A 264 9.68 -84.48 105.65
N HIS A 265 10.30 -83.30 105.91
CA HIS A 265 11.09 -82.73 107.05
C HIS A 265 12.59 -83.17 107.03
N VAL A 266 13.62 -82.32 107.31
CA VAL A 266 13.70 -80.87 107.65
C VAL A 266 15.15 -80.29 107.47
N LEU A 267 15.27 -78.93 107.49
CA LEU A 267 16.34 -78.03 108.00
C LEU A 267 17.85 -78.44 107.99
N LEU A 268 18.75 -77.51 107.59
CA LEU A 268 19.66 -76.78 108.50
C LEU A 268 20.52 -75.68 107.84
N GLN A 269 20.86 -74.65 108.64
CA GLN A 269 21.82 -73.55 108.37
C GLN A 269 22.82 -73.49 109.54
N SER A 270 23.99 -72.90 109.35
CA SER A 270 24.56 -71.87 110.27
C SER A 270 25.85 -71.24 109.74
N GLU A 271 26.17 -70.04 110.21
CA GLU A 271 27.40 -69.28 109.95
C GLU A 271 28.48 -69.63 111.03
N ASP A 272 29.59 -68.94 111.35
CA ASP A 272 29.80 -67.48 111.47
C ASP A 272 31.27 -67.09 111.83
N SER A 273 31.70 -65.86 111.43
CA SER A 273 32.68 -64.93 112.07
C SER A 273 34.13 -65.37 112.46
N THR A 274 35.10 -64.52 112.93
CA THR A 274 35.22 -63.08 113.36
C THR A 274 36.60 -62.42 113.06
N GLN A 275 36.59 -61.11 112.74
CA GLN A 275 37.48 -60.00 113.21
C GLN A 275 38.99 -59.85 112.85
N ASP A 276 39.63 -58.82 113.43
CA ASP A 276 40.46 -57.80 112.76
C ASP A 276 41.69 -57.34 113.59
N SER A 277 42.58 -56.52 113.01
CA SER A 277 43.64 -55.78 113.76
C SER A 277 44.12 -54.53 113.01
N LEU A 278 44.48 -53.45 113.72
CA LEU A 278 44.52 -52.07 113.18
C LEU A 278 45.74 -51.20 113.60
N ARG A 279 45.79 -49.99 113.00
CA ARG A 279 46.59 -48.79 113.32
C ARG A 279 48.04 -48.63 112.86
N ALA A 280 48.76 -49.68 112.48
CA ALA A 280 49.81 -49.51 111.45
C ALA A 280 49.17 -49.33 110.06
N LYS A 281 47.97 -49.90 109.90
CA LYS A 281 47.21 -49.91 108.64
C LYS A 281 46.55 -48.59 108.26
N GLU A 282 46.46 -47.54 109.09
CA GLU A 282 45.50 -46.45 108.79
C GLU A 282 45.88 -45.60 107.56
N GLU A 283 47.14 -45.21 107.42
CA GLU A 283 47.61 -44.49 106.23
C GLU A 283 47.65 -45.40 104.99
N GLU A 284 48.07 -46.66 105.19
CA GLU A 284 48.02 -47.67 104.14
C GLU A 284 46.57 -47.96 103.69
N LEU A 285 45.60 -47.92 104.60
CA LEU A 285 44.17 -48.04 104.32
C LEU A 285 43.66 -46.78 103.63
N ARG A 286 44.15 -45.56 103.93
CA ARG A 286 43.78 -44.36 103.15
C ARG A 286 44.33 -44.43 101.73
N GLN A 287 45.56 -44.94 101.54
CA GLN A 287 46.12 -45.17 100.20
C GLN A 287 45.39 -46.31 99.46
N ARG A 288 45.17 -47.46 100.10
CA ARG A 288 44.38 -48.59 99.57
C ARG A 288 42.92 -48.22 99.33
N TRP A 289 42.32 -47.32 100.12
CA TRP A 289 40.95 -46.83 99.94
C TRP A 289 40.87 -45.83 98.79
N SER A 290 41.86 -44.93 98.64
CA SER A 290 41.97 -44.07 97.45
C SER A 290 42.20 -44.89 96.18
N MET A 291 43.05 -45.92 96.26
CA MET A 291 43.28 -46.87 95.17
C MET A 291 42.03 -47.72 94.88
N TYR A 292 41.31 -48.19 95.90
CA TYR A 292 40.03 -48.89 95.74
C TYR A 292 38.91 -47.97 95.20
N GLN A 293 38.88 -46.69 95.60
CA GLN A 293 37.93 -45.71 95.07
C GLN A 293 38.22 -45.41 93.60
N THR A 294 39.48 -45.21 93.23
CA THR A 294 39.86 -45.01 91.82
C THR A 294 39.67 -46.28 91.00
N GLU A 295 40.00 -47.46 91.52
CA GLU A 295 39.73 -48.76 90.89
C GLU A 295 38.22 -49.04 90.75
N MET A 296 37.39 -48.71 91.73
CA MET A 296 35.92 -48.82 91.65
C MET A 296 35.33 -47.80 90.65
N LEU A 297 35.90 -46.60 90.54
CA LEU A 297 35.50 -45.63 89.52
C LEU A 297 35.91 -46.10 88.11
N PHE A 298 37.15 -46.58 87.94
CA PHE A 298 37.61 -47.21 86.69
C PHE A 298 36.85 -48.50 86.37
N GLY A 299 36.40 -49.26 87.37
CA GLY A 299 35.51 -50.41 87.24
C GLY A 299 34.16 -50.00 86.66
N LYS A 300 33.50 -49.00 87.24
CA LYS A 300 32.25 -48.44 86.70
C LYS A 300 32.39 -47.93 85.26
N VAL A 301 33.51 -47.29 84.93
CA VAL A 301 33.81 -46.86 83.54
C VAL A 301 34.08 -48.06 82.63
N LYS A 302 34.83 -49.07 83.09
CA LYS A 302 35.15 -50.31 82.38
C LYS A 302 33.88 -51.10 82.05
N ASP A 303 32.97 -51.23 83.02
CA ASP A 303 31.70 -51.94 82.87
C ASP A 303 30.77 -51.17 81.91
N ALA A 304 30.66 -49.84 82.07
CA ALA A 304 29.88 -48.98 81.18
C ALA A 304 30.43 -48.91 79.74
N THR A 305 31.71 -49.18 79.52
CA THR A 305 32.35 -49.25 78.19
C THR A 305 32.50 -50.68 77.66
N GLY A 306 32.10 -51.70 78.42
CA GLY A 306 32.16 -53.11 78.04
C GLY A 306 33.57 -53.63 77.73
N VAL A 307 34.57 -53.23 78.51
CA VAL A 307 35.99 -53.54 78.25
C VAL A 307 36.55 -54.53 79.28
N ALA A 308 37.40 -55.47 78.87
CA ALA A 308 38.01 -56.45 79.79
C ALA A 308 39.08 -55.84 80.74
N GLU A 309 39.78 -54.78 80.32
CA GLU A 309 40.91 -54.16 81.02
C GLU A 309 40.81 -52.63 81.06
N THR A 310 41.26 -52.01 82.15
CA THR A 310 41.29 -50.55 82.33
C THR A 310 42.16 -49.84 81.28
N HIS A 311 43.31 -50.42 80.91
CA HIS A 311 44.19 -49.87 79.87
C HIS A 311 43.62 -49.99 78.44
N ALA A 312 42.67 -50.90 78.20
CA ALA A 312 41.99 -50.99 76.92
C ALA A 312 40.88 -49.92 76.78
N VAL A 313 40.33 -49.41 77.89
CA VAL A 313 39.44 -48.22 77.90
C VAL A 313 40.20 -47.00 77.38
N VAL A 314 41.37 -46.70 77.94
CA VAL A 314 42.22 -45.56 77.52
C VAL A 314 42.61 -45.67 76.05
N ARG A 315 43.01 -46.87 75.59
CA ARG A 315 43.34 -47.11 74.18
C ARG A 315 42.14 -46.91 73.24
N ARG A 316 40.92 -47.26 73.63
CA ARG A 316 39.70 -46.94 72.86
C ARG A 316 39.46 -45.43 72.80
N PHE A 317 39.53 -44.71 73.91
CA PHE A 317 39.35 -43.24 73.90
C PHE A 317 40.37 -42.52 73.02
N LEU A 318 41.65 -42.92 73.08
CA LEU A 318 42.69 -42.34 72.22
C LEU A 318 42.45 -42.64 70.73
N ALA A 319 42.13 -43.89 70.37
CA ALA A 319 41.82 -44.27 68.99
C ALA A 319 40.50 -43.68 68.47
N GLN A 320 39.57 -43.30 69.35
CA GLN A 320 38.31 -42.67 68.99
C GLN A 320 38.47 -41.15 68.75
N GLY A 321 39.55 -40.51 69.23
CA GLY A 321 39.80 -39.08 69.08
C GLY A 321 39.73 -38.60 67.63
N ASP A 322 40.45 -39.26 66.72
CA ASP A 322 40.46 -38.92 65.29
C ASP A 322 39.09 -39.14 64.62
N THR A 323 38.33 -40.14 65.08
CA THR A 323 36.96 -40.37 64.58
C THR A 323 35.98 -39.30 65.09
N PHE A 324 36.19 -38.77 66.29
CA PHE A 324 35.39 -37.70 66.86
C PHE A 324 35.65 -36.37 66.14
N THR A 325 36.92 -35.99 65.94
CA THR A 325 37.26 -34.76 65.21
C THR A 325 36.77 -34.81 63.75
N HIS A 326 36.87 -35.97 63.09
CA HIS A 326 36.32 -36.15 61.73
C HIS A 326 34.78 -36.04 61.69
N LEU A 327 34.07 -36.55 62.72
CA LEU A 327 32.62 -36.37 62.83
C LEU A 327 32.24 -34.91 63.14
N GLU A 328 33.04 -34.17 63.89
CA GLU A 328 32.85 -32.73 64.10
C GLU A 328 33.10 -31.92 62.81
N THR A 329 34.14 -32.24 62.02
CA THR A 329 34.33 -31.58 60.71
C THR A 329 33.17 -31.86 59.78
N LEU A 330 32.76 -33.13 59.61
CA LEU A 330 31.61 -33.51 58.77
C LEU A 330 30.31 -32.86 59.25
N LYS A 331 30.08 -32.74 60.56
CA LYS A 331 28.95 -32.01 61.12
C LYS A 331 29.00 -30.53 60.71
N SER A 332 30.14 -29.87 60.88
CA SER A 332 30.30 -28.45 60.56
C SER A 332 30.14 -28.16 59.05
N GLU A 333 30.61 -29.07 58.20
CA GLU A 333 30.46 -29.00 56.73
C GLU A 333 29.00 -29.19 56.30
N ASN A 334 28.29 -30.13 56.94
CA ASN A 334 26.84 -30.30 56.73
C ASN A 334 26.04 -29.09 57.23
N GLU A 335 26.36 -28.52 58.40
CA GLU A 335 25.71 -27.31 58.91
C GLU A 335 25.94 -26.11 57.99
N GLN A 336 27.16 -25.89 57.50
CA GLN A 336 27.46 -24.87 56.49
C GLN A 336 26.70 -25.10 55.18
N SER A 337 26.69 -26.34 54.67
CA SER A 337 26.00 -26.69 53.42
C SER A 337 24.49 -26.51 53.54
N LEU A 338 23.90 -26.87 54.68
CA LEU A 338 22.49 -26.67 55.00
C LEU A 338 22.13 -25.18 55.12
N VAL A 339 23.04 -24.32 55.58
CA VAL A 339 22.86 -22.86 55.55
C VAL A 339 22.92 -22.33 54.11
N ARG A 340 23.90 -22.75 53.29
CA ARG A 340 24.00 -22.35 51.87
C ARG A 340 22.74 -22.75 51.08
N LEU A 341 22.31 -24.01 51.17
CA LEU A 341 21.11 -24.51 50.51
C LEU A 341 19.83 -23.79 50.98
N LYS A 342 19.75 -23.34 52.24
CA LYS A 342 18.65 -22.48 52.73
C LYS A 342 18.68 -21.09 52.10
N GLN A 343 19.86 -20.48 51.94
CA GLN A 343 20.03 -19.17 51.31
C GLN A 343 19.73 -19.24 49.81
N GLU A 344 20.22 -20.26 49.11
CA GLU A 344 19.95 -20.54 47.70
C GLU A 344 18.46 -20.80 47.47
N LYS A 345 17.81 -21.63 48.30
CA LYS A 345 16.35 -21.81 48.25
C LYS A 345 15.61 -20.49 48.41
N GLN A 346 15.96 -19.66 49.40
CA GLN A 346 15.32 -18.35 49.57
C GLN A 346 15.57 -17.40 48.39
N ARG A 347 16.75 -17.46 47.77
CA ARG A 347 17.07 -16.69 46.55
C ARG A 347 16.19 -17.13 45.39
N LEU A 348 16.16 -18.43 45.07
CA LEU A 348 15.35 -19.00 44.00
C LEU A 348 13.85 -18.78 44.22
N GLN A 349 13.38 -18.76 45.47
CA GLN A 349 11.99 -18.40 45.79
C GLN A 349 11.67 -16.95 45.42
N ARG A 350 12.55 -15.98 45.73
CA ARG A 350 12.37 -14.58 45.32
C ARG A 350 12.43 -14.42 43.80
N GLU A 351 13.44 -15.01 43.16
CA GLU A 351 13.58 -14.96 41.69
C GLU A 351 12.34 -15.55 40.99
N LEU A 352 11.73 -16.61 41.55
CA LEU A 352 10.48 -17.20 41.06
C LEU A 352 9.22 -16.36 41.37
N GLU A 353 9.20 -15.60 42.47
CA GLU A 353 8.14 -14.63 42.77
C GLU A 353 8.23 -13.40 41.84
N ASP A 354 9.42 -12.84 41.68
CA ASP A 354 9.72 -11.73 40.77
C ASP A 354 9.36 -12.10 39.32
N LEU A 355 9.75 -13.29 38.85
CA LEU A 355 9.40 -13.79 37.51
C LEU A 355 7.89 -14.04 37.33
N LYS A 356 7.17 -14.47 38.37
CA LYS A 356 5.71 -14.61 38.30
C LYS A 356 5.02 -13.27 38.11
N TYR A 357 5.31 -12.29 38.98
CA TYR A 357 4.61 -11.01 38.95
C TYR A 357 5.05 -10.11 37.78
N SER A 358 6.31 -10.19 37.34
CA SER A 358 6.78 -9.52 36.11
C SER A 358 6.24 -10.21 34.84
N GLY A 359 6.15 -11.54 34.82
CA GLY A 359 5.50 -12.30 33.76
C GLY A 359 4.02 -11.97 33.63
N GLU A 360 3.28 -11.96 34.73
CA GLU A 360 1.85 -11.65 34.74
C GLU A 360 1.58 -10.20 34.31
N THR A 361 2.36 -9.22 34.79
CA THR A 361 2.19 -7.81 34.38
C THR A 361 2.60 -7.54 32.92
N THR A 362 3.61 -8.24 32.39
CA THR A 362 3.94 -8.16 30.95
C THR A 362 2.87 -8.83 30.07
N ILE A 363 2.35 -10.00 30.46
CA ILE A 363 1.22 -10.64 29.75
C ILE A 363 -0.03 -9.76 29.78
N VAL A 364 -0.42 -9.20 30.92
CA VAL A 364 -1.63 -8.36 31.05
C VAL A 364 -1.49 -7.05 30.25
N SER A 365 -0.30 -6.46 30.16
CA SER A 365 -0.07 -5.27 29.33
C SER A 365 -0.06 -5.59 27.83
N GLN A 366 0.50 -6.73 27.42
CA GLN A 366 0.40 -7.24 26.04
C GLN A 366 -1.05 -7.54 25.64
N GLN A 367 -1.83 -8.19 26.51
CA GLN A 367 -3.26 -8.46 26.25
C GLN A 367 -4.08 -7.17 26.10
N LYS A 368 -3.81 -6.14 26.91
CA LYS A 368 -4.45 -4.82 26.76
C LYS A 368 -4.10 -4.16 25.43
N LEU A 369 -2.82 -4.15 25.06
CA LEU A 369 -2.38 -3.61 23.77
C LEU A 369 -3.00 -4.37 22.59
N GLN A 370 -3.11 -5.71 22.68
CA GLN A 370 -3.77 -6.54 21.68
C GLN A 370 -5.27 -6.21 21.57
N ALA A 371 -5.96 -5.99 22.69
CA ALA A 371 -7.37 -5.57 22.69
C ALA A 371 -7.55 -4.18 22.06
N GLU A 372 -6.72 -3.19 22.43
CA GLU A 372 -6.74 -1.86 21.81
C GLU A 372 -6.50 -1.91 20.29
N LEU A 373 -5.55 -2.74 19.84
CA LEU A 373 -5.29 -2.92 18.40
C LEU A 373 -6.46 -3.61 17.68
N GLN A 374 -7.14 -4.57 18.33
CA GLN A 374 -8.36 -5.20 17.79
C GLN A 374 -9.55 -4.23 17.74
N GLU A 375 -9.71 -3.32 18.71
CA GLU A 375 -10.75 -2.29 18.65
C GLU A 375 -10.46 -1.25 17.55
N ARG A 376 -9.20 -0.81 17.42
CA ARG A 376 -8.79 0.09 16.32
C ARG A 376 -8.98 -0.56 14.95
N LEU A 377 -8.63 -1.84 14.80
CA LEU A 377 -8.87 -2.59 13.56
C LEU A 377 -10.37 -2.61 13.21
N LYS A 378 -11.24 -2.98 14.15
CA LYS A 378 -12.70 -3.00 13.94
C LYS A 378 -13.26 -1.63 13.59
N ALA A 379 -12.73 -0.56 14.18
CA ALA A 379 -13.14 0.81 13.88
C ALA A 379 -12.75 1.24 12.45
N GLU A 380 -11.55 0.86 11.96
CA GLU A 380 -11.17 1.12 10.57
C GLU A 380 -11.88 0.18 9.57
N GLU A 381 -12.20 -1.06 9.96
CA GLU A 381 -13.07 -1.96 9.18
C GLU A 381 -14.47 -1.36 9.02
N GLN A 382 -15.06 -0.82 10.10
CA GLN A 382 -16.35 -0.14 10.08
C GLN A 382 -16.32 1.11 9.18
N ARG A 383 -15.34 1.99 9.36
CA ARG A 383 -15.15 3.18 8.50
C ARG A 383 -14.99 2.81 7.03
N ARG A 384 -14.26 1.73 6.75
CA ARG A 384 -14.13 1.20 5.39
C ARG A 384 -15.48 0.76 4.84
N THR A 385 -16.29 0.01 5.59
CA THR A 385 -17.64 -0.38 5.13
C THR A 385 -18.55 0.83 4.93
N GLU A 386 -18.54 1.81 5.83
CA GLU A 386 -19.32 3.04 5.72
C GLU A 386 -18.94 3.83 4.44
N ALA A 387 -17.63 3.97 4.16
CA ALA A 387 -17.13 4.62 2.96
C ALA A 387 -17.39 3.81 1.67
N GLN A 388 -17.43 2.48 1.73
CA GLN A 388 -17.85 1.63 0.61
C GLN A 388 -19.36 1.80 0.32
N ASP A 389 -20.20 1.76 1.34
CA ASP A 389 -21.64 2.02 1.19
C ASP A 389 -21.91 3.43 0.66
N GLU A 390 -21.12 4.44 1.06
CA GLU A 390 -21.21 5.81 0.53
C GLU A 390 -20.81 5.90 -0.93
N LEU A 391 -19.73 5.21 -1.32
CA LEU A 391 -19.30 5.12 -2.72
C LEU A 391 -20.36 4.42 -3.58
N GLU A 392 -20.93 3.29 -3.13
CA GLU A 392 -21.98 2.59 -3.86
C GLU A 392 -23.25 3.46 -4.00
N ARG A 393 -23.67 4.15 -2.93
CA ARG A 393 -24.78 5.12 -2.98
C ARG A 393 -24.50 6.26 -3.98
N ALA A 394 -23.28 6.79 -4.01
CA ALA A 394 -22.87 7.81 -4.97
C ALA A 394 -22.85 7.28 -6.42
N MET A 395 -22.34 6.07 -6.65
CA MET A 395 -22.32 5.42 -7.96
C MET A 395 -23.75 5.18 -8.50
N TRP A 396 -24.66 4.67 -7.67
CA TRP A 396 -26.07 4.51 -8.04
C TRP A 396 -26.75 5.85 -8.38
N ALA A 397 -26.49 6.91 -7.61
CA ALA A 397 -27.01 8.24 -7.91
C ALA A 397 -26.46 8.79 -9.23
N VAL A 398 -25.15 8.68 -9.47
CA VAL A 398 -24.49 9.12 -10.71
C VAL A 398 -25.00 8.34 -11.93
N GLN A 399 -25.21 7.03 -11.82
CA GLN A 399 -25.77 6.21 -12.88
C GLN A 399 -27.23 6.58 -13.18
N THR A 400 -28.04 6.82 -12.14
CA THR A 400 -29.44 7.28 -12.29
C THR A 400 -29.51 8.65 -12.98
N ILE A 401 -28.60 9.57 -12.64
CA ILE A 401 -28.48 10.89 -13.27
C ILE A 401 -28.06 10.74 -14.75
N LYS A 402 -27.10 9.86 -15.04
CA LYS A 402 -26.66 9.55 -16.41
C LYS A 402 -27.82 9.06 -17.28
N GLU A 403 -28.53 8.01 -16.84
CA GLU A 403 -29.67 7.45 -17.55
C GLU A 403 -30.80 8.48 -17.76
N GLY A 404 -31.06 9.31 -16.74
CA GLY A 404 -32.02 10.41 -16.82
C GLY A 404 -31.64 11.48 -17.86
N LEU A 405 -30.36 11.87 -17.91
CA LEU A 405 -29.84 12.84 -18.87
C LEU A 405 -29.77 12.27 -20.31
N GLU A 406 -29.37 11.02 -20.49
CA GLU A 406 -29.36 10.34 -21.80
C GLU A 406 -30.78 10.25 -22.39
N HIS A 407 -31.76 9.86 -21.56
CA HIS A 407 -33.18 9.82 -21.93
C HIS A 407 -33.76 11.21 -22.24
N LEU A 408 -33.38 12.25 -21.49
CA LEU A 408 -33.82 13.63 -21.72
C LEU A 408 -33.20 14.22 -22.99
N ALA A 409 -31.88 14.05 -23.19
CA ALA A 409 -31.19 14.43 -24.41
C ALA A 409 -31.81 13.75 -25.65
N GLY A 410 -32.13 12.46 -25.54
CA GLY A 410 -32.79 11.68 -26.58
C GLY A 410 -34.17 12.22 -26.98
N LYS A 411 -35.02 12.58 -26.00
CA LYS A 411 -36.30 13.27 -26.26
C LYS A 411 -36.10 14.61 -26.98
N MET A 412 -35.04 15.32 -26.65
CA MET A 412 -34.70 16.64 -27.18
C MET A 412 -33.81 16.57 -28.42
N ASN A 413 -33.73 15.43 -29.12
CA ASN A 413 -32.96 15.32 -30.36
C ASN A 413 -33.51 16.15 -31.53
N HIS A 414 -34.78 16.55 -31.48
CA HIS A 414 -35.38 17.46 -32.45
C HIS A 414 -34.98 18.94 -32.25
N VAL A 415 -34.36 19.27 -31.10
CA VAL A 415 -33.89 20.62 -30.78
C VAL A 415 -32.46 20.80 -31.27
N THR A 416 -32.31 21.40 -32.46
CA THR A 416 -30.99 21.69 -33.04
C THR A 416 -30.34 22.89 -32.36
N LEU A 417 -29.17 22.68 -31.76
CA LEU A 417 -28.29 23.75 -31.31
C LEU A 417 -27.57 24.34 -32.53
N VAL A 418 -27.58 25.67 -32.66
CA VAL A 418 -27.03 26.40 -33.82
C VAL A 418 -25.86 27.30 -33.39
N GLU A 419 -25.96 27.85 -32.18
CA GLU A 419 -24.92 28.62 -31.50
C GLU A 419 -24.81 28.08 -30.06
N GLY A 420 -23.61 28.06 -29.50
CA GLY A 420 -23.32 27.52 -28.17
C GLY A 420 -22.07 26.63 -28.15
N PRO A 421 -21.29 26.56 -27.04
CA PRO A 421 -20.11 25.70 -26.92
C PRO A 421 -20.37 24.19 -27.14
N PHE A 422 -21.61 23.71 -27.11
CA PHE A 422 -21.93 22.30 -27.41
C PHE A 422 -22.63 22.07 -28.77
N ALA A 423 -22.83 23.12 -29.58
CA ALA A 423 -23.44 22.98 -30.91
C ALA A 423 -22.65 22.01 -31.82
N GLY A 424 -23.34 20.97 -32.30
CA GLY A 424 -22.79 20.00 -33.25
C GLY A 424 -21.78 18.98 -32.67
N LYS A 425 -21.58 18.91 -31.36
CA LYS A 425 -20.71 17.90 -30.73
C LYS A 425 -21.44 16.59 -30.48
N GLU A 426 -20.94 15.50 -31.08
CA GLU A 426 -21.17 14.15 -30.55
C GLU A 426 -20.30 13.95 -29.30
N LEU A 427 -20.90 13.51 -28.20
CA LEU A 427 -20.19 13.25 -26.94
C LEU A 427 -19.75 11.78 -26.88
N ASP A 428 -18.46 11.54 -26.64
CA ASP A 428 -17.91 10.19 -26.45
C ASP A 428 -18.34 9.60 -25.09
N PRO A 429 -19.10 8.48 -25.06
CA PRO A 429 -19.54 7.83 -23.82
C PRO A 429 -18.40 7.31 -22.92
N GLN A 430 -17.16 7.26 -23.40
CA GLN A 430 -15.96 6.88 -22.64
C GLN A 430 -15.16 8.08 -22.12
N ALA A 431 -15.54 9.32 -22.47
CA ALA A 431 -14.86 10.51 -21.96
C ALA A 431 -15.16 10.72 -20.46
N GLY A 432 -14.12 11.00 -19.66
CA GLY A 432 -14.27 11.28 -18.22
C GLY A 432 -15.15 12.51 -17.91
N ASN A 433 -15.33 13.41 -18.88
CA ASN A 433 -16.19 14.59 -18.79
C ASN A 433 -17.61 14.37 -19.35
N TYR A 434 -17.93 13.16 -19.84
CA TYR A 434 -19.19 12.86 -20.54
C TYR A 434 -20.43 13.34 -19.79
N LEU A 435 -20.51 13.11 -18.47
CA LEU A 435 -21.69 13.45 -17.69
C LEU A 435 -21.87 14.98 -17.49
N PRO A 436 -20.83 15.76 -17.10
CA PRO A 436 -20.86 17.22 -17.18
C PRO A 436 -21.18 17.78 -18.57
N ASP A 437 -20.56 17.24 -19.63
CA ASP A 437 -20.77 17.74 -21.01
C ASP A 437 -22.20 17.43 -21.49
N LEU A 438 -22.76 16.26 -21.13
CA LEU A 438 -24.14 15.87 -21.42
C LEU A 438 -25.16 16.74 -20.65
N LEU A 439 -24.87 17.09 -19.39
CA LEU A 439 -25.66 18.03 -18.62
C LEU A 439 -25.70 19.41 -19.30
N GLY A 440 -24.55 19.90 -19.78
CA GLY A 440 -24.46 21.16 -20.54
C GLY A 440 -25.25 21.14 -21.87
N VAL A 441 -25.18 20.02 -22.62
CA VAL A 441 -26.01 19.83 -23.83
C VAL A 441 -27.51 19.86 -23.50
N VAL A 442 -27.93 19.23 -22.40
CA VAL A 442 -29.32 19.23 -21.95
C VAL A 442 -29.76 20.63 -21.51
N GLU A 443 -28.91 21.36 -20.78
CA GLU A 443 -29.14 22.73 -20.34
C GLU A 443 -29.31 23.70 -21.52
N GLU A 444 -28.38 23.71 -22.49
CA GLU A 444 -28.49 24.55 -23.70
C GLU A 444 -29.78 24.25 -24.49
N LYS A 445 -30.15 22.97 -24.63
CA LYS A 445 -31.39 22.58 -25.31
C LYS A 445 -32.64 22.99 -24.51
N LEU A 446 -32.62 22.93 -23.17
CA LEU A 446 -33.73 23.34 -22.31
C LEU A 446 -33.95 24.85 -22.37
N LEU A 447 -32.87 25.63 -22.26
CA LEU A 447 -32.91 27.09 -22.40
C LEU A 447 -33.42 27.50 -23.79
N LYS A 448 -33.03 26.79 -24.85
CA LYS A 448 -33.55 27.03 -26.21
C LYS A 448 -35.04 26.71 -26.33
N LEU A 449 -35.54 25.62 -25.72
CA LEU A 449 -36.97 25.33 -25.66
C LEU A 449 -37.74 26.39 -24.86
N GLN A 450 -37.18 26.85 -23.73
CA GLN A 450 -37.80 27.92 -22.93
C GLN A 450 -37.96 29.21 -23.75
N ALA A 451 -36.89 29.67 -24.42
CA ALA A 451 -36.94 30.85 -25.27
C ALA A 451 -37.92 30.72 -26.46
N GLN A 452 -38.17 29.49 -26.94
CA GLN A 452 -39.22 29.22 -27.93
C GLN A 452 -40.63 29.31 -27.30
N LEU A 453 -40.82 28.75 -26.09
CA LEU A 453 -42.08 28.85 -25.35
C LEU A 453 -42.44 30.29 -24.94
N GLU A 454 -41.46 31.12 -24.58
CA GLU A 454 -41.66 32.54 -24.21
C GLU A 454 -42.30 33.39 -25.33
N SER A 455 -42.26 32.91 -26.57
CA SER A 455 -42.94 33.55 -27.72
C SER A 455 -44.38 33.08 -27.96
N HIS A 456 -44.93 32.19 -27.13
CA HIS A 456 -46.28 31.61 -27.27
C HIS A 456 -47.10 31.75 -25.97
N ASP A 457 -48.42 31.93 -26.08
CA ASP A 457 -49.32 31.89 -24.92
C ASP A 457 -49.52 30.43 -24.46
N VAL A 458 -48.67 30.00 -23.51
CA VAL A 458 -48.72 28.65 -22.93
C VAL A 458 -50.07 28.34 -22.27
N PRO A 459 -50.72 29.24 -21.49
CA PRO A 459 -52.10 29.05 -21.02
C PRO A 459 -53.14 28.78 -22.11
N GLU A 460 -53.10 29.46 -23.25
CA GLU A 460 -54.02 29.23 -24.37
C GLU A 460 -53.70 27.91 -25.09
N MET A 461 -52.41 27.64 -25.33
CA MET A 461 -51.95 26.36 -25.89
C MET A 461 -52.34 25.16 -25.00
N LEU A 462 -52.29 25.32 -23.67
CA LEU A 462 -52.72 24.30 -22.71
C LEU A 462 -54.23 24.03 -22.74
N ARG A 463 -55.06 25.00 -23.14
CA ARG A 463 -56.50 24.78 -23.36
C ARG A 463 -56.73 23.97 -24.64
N HIS A 464 -56.02 24.30 -25.72
CA HIS A 464 -56.07 23.50 -26.94
C HIS A 464 -55.48 22.09 -26.77
N LEU A 465 -54.55 21.91 -25.83
CA LEU A 465 -54.09 20.58 -25.38
C LEU A 465 -55.15 19.79 -24.59
N THR A 466 -56.17 20.44 -24.01
CA THR A 466 -57.32 19.77 -23.37
C THR A 466 -58.52 19.56 -24.30
N ASP A 467 -58.52 20.14 -25.50
CA ASP A 467 -59.59 19.95 -26.48
C ASP A 467 -59.61 18.50 -26.99
N GLN A 468 -60.79 17.87 -27.00
CA GLN A 468 -60.95 16.43 -27.32
C GLN A 468 -60.54 16.08 -28.76
N GLU A 469 -60.63 17.05 -29.68
CA GLU A 469 -60.17 16.95 -31.07
C GLU A 469 -58.64 16.82 -31.17
N PHE A 470 -57.89 17.45 -30.26
CA PHE A 470 -56.42 17.39 -30.23
C PHE A 470 -55.93 16.01 -29.83
N TYR A 471 -56.53 15.40 -28.80
CA TYR A 471 -56.25 14.00 -28.42
C TYR A 471 -56.55 13.03 -29.56
N SER A 472 -57.72 13.17 -30.20
CA SER A 472 -58.12 12.36 -31.35
C SER A 472 -57.11 12.47 -32.51
N THR A 473 -56.58 13.67 -32.74
CA THR A 473 -55.57 13.95 -33.77
C THR A 473 -54.16 13.46 -33.40
N LEU A 474 -53.86 13.33 -32.10
CA LEU A 474 -52.63 12.71 -31.61
C LEU A 474 -52.66 11.19 -31.67
N GLU A 475 -53.77 10.55 -31.32
CA GLU A 475 -53.86 9.08 -31.30
C GLU A 475 -53.60 8.47 -32.68
N GLY A 476 -54.13 9.09 -33.74
CA GLY A 476 -53.83 8.73 -35.14
C GLY A 476 -52.38 8.98 -35.59
N LYS A 477 -51.49 9.48 -34.72
CA LYS A 477 -50.07 9.77 -34.99
C LYS A 477 -49.10 9.12 -33.99
N LEU A 478 -49.58 8.26 -33.09
CA LEU A 478 -48.72 7.58 -32.12
C LEU A 478 -47.89 6.46 -32.80
N PRO A 479 -46.57 6.32 -32.49
CA PRO A 479 -45.78 5.19 -32.95
C PRO A 479 -46.28 3.85 -32.37
N LEU A 480 -46.19 2.77 -33.17
CA LEU A 480 -46.74 1.44 -32.84
C LEU A 480 -46.18 0.79 -31.55
N TYR A 481 -45.04 1.25 -31.04
CA TYR A 481 -44.44 0.78 -29.78
C TYR A 481 -44.97 1.51 -28.53
N ASN A 482 -45.88 2.49 -28.68
CA ASN A 482 -46.33 3.35 -27.59
C ASN A 482 -47.52 2.74 -26.85
N THR A 483 -47.24 1.73 -26.01
CA THR A 483 -48.22 0.99 -25.20
C THR A 483 -48.79 1.84 -24.04
N ARG A 484 -49.59 2.85 -24.39
CA ARG A 484 -50.36 3.61 -23.41
C ARG A 484 -51.37 2.70 -22.71
N ILE A 485 -51.25 2.61 -21.38
CA ILE A 485 -52.28 1.99 -20.55
C ILE A 485 -53.51 2.89 -20.59
N THR A 486 -54.62 2.39 -21.12
CA THR A 486 -55.93 3.06 -21.04
C THR A 486 -56.42 3.00 -19.60
N LEU A 487 -56.01 3.99 -18.80
CA LEU A 487 -56.64 4.27 -17.52
C LEU A 487 -58.14 4.48 -17.77
N PRO A 488 -59.05 3.79 -17.06
CA PRO A 488 -60.46 4.08 -17.15
C PRO A 488 -60.70 5.54 -16.77
N LEU A 489 -61.09 6.36 -17.74
CA LEU A 489 -61.75 7.63 -17.46
C LEU A 489 -62.94 7.29 -16.56
N ALA A 490 -62.93 7.81 -15.33
CA ALA A 490 -63.94 7.48 -14.35
C ALA A 490 -65.32 7.81 -14.93
N SER A 491 -66.08 6.76 -15.27
CA SER A 491 -67.40 6.91 -15.88
C SER A 491 -68.21 7.87 -15.02
N LEU A 492 -68.74 8.93 -15.63
CA LEU A 492 -69.64 9.86 -14.96
C LEU A 492 -70.86 9.05 -14.53
N LYS A 493 -70.86 8.59 -13.29
CA LYS A 493 -71.83 7.63 -12.76
C LYS A 493 -73.22 8.25 -12.87
N ASP A 494 -73.96 7.83 -13.89
CA ASP A 494 -75.28 8.38 -14.18
C ASP A 494 -76.22 8.06 -13.01
N LYS A 495 -76.81 9.09 -12.42
CA LYS A 495 -77.41 9.01 -11.08
C LYS A 495 -78.85 8.50 -11.09
N PHE A 496 -79.22 7.72 -12.11
CA PHE A 496 -80.60 7.36 -12.40
C PHE A 496 -80.89 5.86 -12.45
N PHE A 497 -79.87 4.99 -12.35
CA PHE A 497 -80.06 3.54 -12.25
C PHE A 497 -79.12 2.94 -11.18
N ASP A 498 -79.58 2.94 -9.93
CA ASP A 498 -79.13 2.03 -8.89
C ASP A 498 -80.16 0.89 -8.77
N GLU A 499 -79.95 -0.25 -9.44
CA GLU A 499 -80.54 -1.54 -9.03
C GLU A 499 -79.79 -2.74 -9.66
N GLU A 500 -79.13 -3.52 -8.78
CA GLU A 500 -78.64 -4.91 -8.92
C GLU A 500 -77.62 -5.30 -10.03
N GLU A 501 -76.95 -6.43 -9.78
CA GLU A 501 -75.98 -7.16 -10.63
C GLU A 501 -74.88 -6.38 -11.38
N SER A 502 -73.76 -6.16 -10.68
CA SER A 502 -72.42 -6.18 -11.30
C SER A 502 -71.57 -7.22 -10.56
N GLU A 503 -70.96 -8.15 -11.30
CA GLU A 503 -70.24 -9.30 -10.75
C GLU A 503 -68.95 -8.89 -10.00
N GLU A 504 -68.54 -9.70 -9.01
CA GLU A 504 -67.26 -9.54 -8.31
C GLU A 504 -66.10 -10.03 -9.21
N GLU A 505 -65.68 -9.21 -10.19
CA GLU A 505 -64.57 -9.56 -11.08
C GLU A 505 -63.21 -9.48 -10.37
N ASP A 506 -62.53 -10.63 -10.29
CA ASP A 506 -61.37 -10.92 -9.43
C ASP A 506 -60.28 -9.83 -9.41
N ASN A 507 -60.19 -9.08 -8.30
CA ASN A 507 -59.01 -8.32 -7.92
C ASN A 507 -58.48 -8.85 -6.57
N ASP A 508 -57.82 -10.02 -6.62
CA ASP A 508 -57.34 -10.81 -5.48
C ASP A 508 -56.15 -10.17 -4.72
N VAL A 509 -56.38 -8.99 -4.15
CA VAL A 509 -55.44 -8.24 -3.30
C VAL A 509 -55.97 -8.23 -1.87
N VAL A 510 -55.92 -9.40 -1.23
CA VAL A 510 -56.45 -9.65 0.12
C VAL A 510 -56.01 -8.57 1.11
N SER A 511 -56.99 -7.84 1.65
CA SER A 511 -56.75 -6.71 2.53
C SER A 511 -56.05 -7.14 3.83
N ARG A 512 -55.19 -6.25 4.36
CA ARG A 512 -54.60 -6.40 5.69
C ARG A 512 -55.65 -6.55 6.80
N ALA A 513 -56.88 -6.05 6.58
CA ALA A 513 -58.02 -6.27 7.47
C ALA A 513 -58.54 -7.72 7.37
N GLU A 514 -58.67 -8.27 6.18
CA GLU A 514 -59.20 -9.61 5.93
C GLU A 514 -58.22 -10.70 6.39
N LEU A 515 -56.92 -10.51 6.17
CA LEU A 515 -55.86 -11.36 6.75
C LEU A 515 -55.91 -11.38 8.29
N LYS A 516 -56.20 -10.24 8.93
CA LYS A 516 -56.46 -10.20 10.38
C LYS A 516 -57.75 -10.95 10.76
N ILE A 517 -58.85 -10.74 10.05
CA ILE A 517 -60.13 -11.41 10.33
C ILE A 517 -60.00 -12.93 10.15
N ARG A 518 -59.29 -13.39 9.12
CA ARG A 518 -59.05 -14.81 8.82
C ARG A 518 -58.17 -15.48 9.89
N SER A 519 -57.11 -14.80 10.36
CA SER A 519 -56.26 -15.32 11.45
C SER A 519 -56.95 -15.31 12.82
N GLN A 520 -57.69 -14.25 13.14
CA GLN A 520 -58.54 -14.13 14.33
C GLN A 520 -59.53 -15.31 14.43
N LYS A 521 -60.31 -15.55 13.37
CA LYS A 521 -61.26 -16.68 13.27
C LYS A 521 -60.56 -18.03 13.48
N LEU A 522 -59.34 -18.20 12.99
CA LEU A 522 -58.58 -19.44 13.11
C LEU A 522 -58.11 -19.69 14.56
N ILE A 523 -57.71 -18.64 15.29
CA ILE A 523 -57.39 -18.71 16.73
C ILE A 523 -58.64 -19.07 17.55
N GLU A 524 -59.76 -18.40 17.30
CA GLU A 524 -61.04 -18.63 17.98
C GLU A 524 -61.64 -20.02 17.69
N SER A 525 -61.35 -20.61 16.53
CA SER A 525 -61.72 -22.00 16.23
C SER A 525 -60.97 -23.01 17.12
N ARG A 526 -59.72 -22.72 17.50
CA ARG A 526 -58.86 -23.61 18.28
C ARG A 526 -59.07 -23.51 19.79
N SER A 527 -59.54 -22.38 20.31
CA SER A 527 -59.74 -22.19 21.76
C SER A 527 -60.95 -22.97 22.33
N LYS A 528 -61.92 -23.37 21.50
CA LYS A 528 -63.21 -23.94 21.94
C LYS A 528 -63.21 -25.43 22.36
N LYS A 529 -62.07 -26.03 22.74
CA LYS A 529 -61.99 -27.45 23.17
C LYS A 529 -61.16 -27.70 24.45
N ARG A 530 -61.73 -27.42 25.64
CA ARG A 530 -61.47 -28.23 26.87
C ARG A 530 -62.41 -28.03 28.08
N ASN A 531 -63.73 -27.97 27.86
CA ASN A 531 -64.68 -28.14 28.98
C ASN A 531 -64.71 -29.61 29.43
N ARG A 532 -63.98 -29.89 30.51
CA ARG A 532 -63.83 -31.21 31.14
C ARG A 532 -65.09 -31.52 31.96
N SER A 533 -65.79 -32.61 31.67
CA SER A 533 -66.93 -33.07 32.46
C SER A 533 -66.52 -33.32 33.92
N LYS A 534 -67.37 -32.93 34.87
CA LYS A 534 -67.21 -33.24 36.29
C LYS A 534 -67.83 -34.60 36.62
N LYS A 535 -67.36 -35.20 37.72
CA LYS A 535 -67.82 -36.50 38.22
C LYS A 535 -69.29 -36.49 38.61
N THR A 536 -69.93 -37.65 38.44
CA THR A 536 -70.56 -38.36 39.56
C THR A 536 -69.75 -39.64 39.77
#